data_AF-C4WY36-F1
#
_entry.id   AF-C4WY36-F1
#
_cell.length_a   1.000
_cell.length_b   1.000
_cell.length_c   1.000
_cell.angle_alpha   90.00
_cell.angle_beta   90.00
_cell.angle_gamma   90.00
#
_symmetry.space_group_name_H-M   'P 1'
#
loop_
_entity.id
_entity.type
_entity.pdbx_description
1 polymer ?
#
loop_
_entity_poly.entity_id
_entity_poly.type
_entity_poly.pdbx_seq_one_letter_code
_entity_poly.pdbx_strand_id
1 'polypeptide(L)'
;MRVFEHLSLMAEECSDDMLLKWFRVIECLGAGGVSPVDDIIQAIPVFTMFPYHFSTLPRQHIKVLLKMYNIHRGWRRRVRLKKLAQYIQLMDRAIESEGGPDKLNDRQLKWACLFRGLSPFSSSRETLVLYLKDWIKISSKIDNDSLSCILHCQVLLALNRPENNILKNTE
;
A
#
# COMPACT_ATOMS: atom_id res chain seq x y z
N MET A 1 4.45 15.47 -7.76
CA MET A 1 3.95 14.20 -8.30
C MET A 1 3.69 13.23 -7.15
N ARG A 2 2.44 12.76 -6.99
CA ARG A 2 2.01 11.81 -5.94
C ARG A 2 2.32 10.37 -6.40
N VAL A 3 2.38 9.40 -5.47
CA VAL A 3 2.72 7.99 -5.78
C VAL A 3 1.75 7.40 -6.82
N PHE A 4 0.47 7.76 -6.77
CA PHE A 4 -0.54 7.32 -7.74
C PHE A 4 -0.24 7.76 -9.17
N GLU A 5 0.13 9.03 -9.37
CA GLU A 5 0.46 9.56 -10.71
C GLU A 5 1.60 8.78 -11.36
N HIS A 6 2.64 8.45 -10.58
CA HIS A 6 3.72 7.58 -11.07
C HIS A 6 3.25 6.15 -11.36
N LEU A 7 2.39 5.57 -10.51
CA LEU A 7 1.85 4.21 -10.73
C LEU A 7 1.07 4.13 -12.05
N SER A 8 0.21 5.12 -12.30
CA SER A 8 -0.60 5.19 -13.52
C SER A 8 0.26 5.36 -14.77
N LEU A 9 1.27 6.24 -14.74
CA LEU A 9 2.20 6.41 -15.87
C LEU A 9 2.98 5.12 -16.17
N MET A 10 3.43 4.40 -15.14
CA MET A 10 4.12 3.12 -15.32
C MET A 10 3.19 2.01 -15.83
N ALA A 11 1.86 2.14 -15.70
CA ALA A 11 0.94 1.11 -16.15
C ALA A 11 0.95 0.93 -17.67
N GLU A 12 1.30 2.00 -18.41
CA GLU A 12 1.48 1.98 -19.87
C GLU A 12 2.65 1.10 -20.31
N GLU A 13 3.61 0.82 -19.42
CA GLU A 13 4.82 0.04 -19.73
C GLU A 13 4.68 -1.46 -19.42
N CYS A 14 3.51 -1.89 -18.92
CA CYS A 14 3.28 -3.28 -18.58
C CYS A 14 2.88 -4.11 -19.82
N SER A 15 3.20 -5.42 -19.85
CA SER A 15 2.81 -6.33 -20.95
C SER A 15 1.37 -6.87 -20.83
N ASP A 16 0.69 -7.08 -21.96
CA ASP A 16 -0.74 -7.41 -22.10
C ASP A 16 -1.27 -8.55 -21.21
N ASP A 17 -0.51 -9.63 -20.99
CA ASP A 17 -1.00 -10.81 -20.24
C ASP A 17 -1.25 -10.58 -18.73
N MET A 18 -0.68 -9.52 -18.14
CA MET A 18 -0.75 -9.31 -16.69
C MET A 18 -1.87 -8.35 -16.22
N LEU A 19 -2.60 -7.71 -17.13
CA LEU A 19 -3.05 -6.35 -16.82
C LEU A 19 -4.53 -6.05 -16.71
N LEU A 20 -5.44 -6.97 -16.98
CA LEU A 20 -6.87 -6.60 -16.85
C LEU A 20 -7.23 -6.18 -15.42
N LYS A 21 -6.68 -6.86 -14.41
CA LYS A 21 -6.96 -6.55 -13.00
C LYS A 21 -6.20 -5.34 -12.51
N TRP A 22 -4.96 -5.17 -12.95
CA TRP A 22 -4.18 -3.99 -12.61
C TRP A 22 -4.78 -2.70 -13.20
N PHE A 23 -5.21 -2.73 -14.47
CA PHE A 23 -5.88 -1.58 -15.08
C PHE A 23 -7.17 -1.24 -14.34
N ARG A 24 -7.98 -2.22 -13.97
CA ARG A 24 -9.19 -1.97 -13.14
C ARG A 24 -8.86 -1.29 -11.82
N VAL A 25 -7.77 -1.68 -11.15
CA VAL A 25 -7.32 -1.02 -9.91
C VAL A 25 -6.96 0.45 -10.19
N ILE A 26 -6.15 0.71 -11.22
CA ILE A 26 -5.72 2.06 -11.61
C ILE A 26 -6.90 2.94 -12.03
N GLU A 27 -7.80 2.43 -12.88
CA GLU A 27 -9.01 3.14 -13.33
C GLU A 27 -9.94 3.46 -12.16
N CYS A 28 -10.17 2.49 -11.27
CA CYS A 28 -10.99 2.69 -10.08
C CYS A 28 -10.42 3.80 -9.19
N LEU A 29 -9.10 3.80 -8.95
CA LEU A 29 -8.44 4.84 -8.16
C LEU A 29 -8.47 6.20 -8.86
N GLY A 30 -8.28 6.23 -10.19
CA GLY A 30 -8.33 7.45 -11.00
C GLY A 30 -9.71 8.09 -11.02
N ALA A 31 -10.77 7.28 -10.96
CA ALA A 31 -12.16 7.73 -10.83
C ALA A 31 -12.53 8.15 -9.39
N GLY A 32 -11.61 8.09 -8.43
CA GLY A 32 -11.87 8.43 -7.03
C GLY A 32 -12.53 7.30 -6.22
N GLY A 33 -12.59 6.09 -6.75
CA GLY A 33 -13.15 4.91 -6.08
C GLY A 33 -12.15 4.20 -5.15
N VAL A 34 -12.68 3.31 -4.30
CA VAL A 34 -11.88 2.41 -3.46
C VAL A 34 -11.76 1.07 -4.18
N SER A 35 -10.53 0.66 -4.51
CA SER A 35 -10.29 -0.60 -5.23
C SER A 35 -10.72 -1.82 -4.40
N PRO A 36 -11.44 -2.79 -4.99
CA PRO A 36 -11.73 -4.05 -4.33
C PRO A 36 -10.45 -4.79 -3.92
N VAL A 37 -10.42 -5.33 -2.71
CA VAL A 37 -9.25 -6.05 -2.17
C VAL A 37 -8.82 -7.22 -3.06
N ASP A 38 -9.80 -7.96 -3.60
CA ASP A 38 -9.51 -9.12 -4.45
C ASP A 38 -8.90 -8.73 -5.81
N ASP A 39 -9.22 -7.55 -6.33
CA ASP A 39 -8.60 -7.03 -7.56
C ASP A 39 -7.15 -6.59 -7.28
N ILE A 40 -6.87 -5.99 -6.11
CA ILE A 40 -5.50 -5.68 -5.68
C ILE A 40 -4.67 -6.96 -5.54
N ILE A 41 -5.22 -8.00 -4.91
CA ILE A 41 -4.54 -9.30 -4.76
C ILE A 41 -4.21 -9.91 -6.13
N GLN A 42 -5.16 -9.89 -7.06
CA GLN A 42 -4.94 -10.39 -8.41
C GLN A 42 -3.93 -9.57 -9.21
N ALA A 43 -3.72 -8.31 -8.84
CA ALA A 43 -2.70 -7.45 -9.46
C ALA A 43 -1.30 -7.62 -8.86
N ILE A 44 -1.12 -8.31 -7.73
CA ILE A 44 0.21 -8.53 -7.11
C ILE A 44 1.29 -8.99 -8.10
N PRO A 45 1.03 -9.89 -9.08
CA PRO A 45 2.02 -10.31 -10.05
C PRO A 45 2.71 -9.17 -10.83
N VAL A 46 2.05 -8.02 -11.08
CA VAL A 46 2.72 -6.90 -11.79
C VAL A 46 3.91 -6.33 -11.01
N PHE A 47 3.96 -6.60 -9.70
CA PHE A 47 5.04 -6.15 -8.82
C PHE A 47 6.26 -7.08 -8.78
N THR A 48 6.22 -8.25 -9.42
CA THR A 48 7.36 -9.18 -9.47
C THR A 48 8.37 -8.82 -10.56
N MET A 49 8.00 -7.96 -11.52
CA MET A 49 8.85 -7.58 -12.64
C MET A 49 8.76 -6.09 -13.00
N PHE A 50 9.40 -5.71 -14.10
CA PHE A 50 9.30 -4.36 -14.62
C PHE A 50 7.82 -3.98 -14.88
N PRO A 51 7.39 -2.75 -14.56
CA PRO A 51 8.17 -1.65 -13.99
C PRO A 51 8.19 -1.62 -12.46
N TYR A 52 7.29 -2.34 -11.79
CA TYR A 52 6.99 -2.15 -10.36
C TYR A 52 7.92 -2.89 -9.39
N HIS A 53 8.73 -3.84 -9.86
CA HIS A 53 9.66 -4.58 -9.03
C HIS A 53 10.74 -3.67 -8.41
N PHE A 54 11.20 -3.99 -7.19
CA PHE A 54 12.17 -3.16 -6.47
C PHE A 54 13.47 -2.89 -7.24
N SER A 55 13.94 -3.82 -8.06
CA SER A 55 15.16 -3.63 -8.86
C SER A 55 14.94 -2.67 -10.03
N THR A 56 13.72 -2.62 -10.58
CA THR A 56 13.37 -1.88 -11.79
C THR A 56 12.75 -0.52 -11.51
N LEU A 57 12.15 -0.32 -10.34
CA LEU A 57 11.45 0.93 -10.00
C LEU A 57 12.28 2.19 -10.34
N PRO A 58 11.74 3.19 -11.05
CA PRO A 58 12.48 4.40 -11.41
C PRO A 58 13.02 5.17 -10.19
N ARG A 59 14.18 5.82 -10.34
CA ARG A 59 14.83 6.57 -9.24
C ARG A 59 13.95 7.67 -8.67
N GLN A 60 13.11 8.28 -9.50
CA GLN A 60 12.15 9.33 -9.10
C GLN A 60 11.03 8.71 -8.26
N HIS A 61 10.45 7.59 -8.70
CA HIS A 61 9.43 6.86 -7.94
C HIS A 61 9.89 6.45 -6.55
N ILE A 62 11.13 5.93 -6.46
CA ILE A 62 11.76 5.62 -5.16
C ILE A 62 11.80 6.84 -4.24
N LYS A 63 12.08 8.06 -4.76
CA LYS A 63 12.06 9.28 -3.93
C LYS A 63 10.66 9.62 -3.42
N VAL A 64 9.63 9.38 -4.23
CA VAL A 64 8.23 9.63 -3.83
C VAL A 64 7.79 8.61 -2.76
N LEU A 65 8.11 7.32 -2.93
CA LEU A 65 7.86 6.31 -1.89
C LEU A 65 8.57 6.65 -0.57
N LEU A 66 9.83 7.09 -0.64
CA LEU A 66 10.55 7.54 0.56
C LEU A 66 9.86 8.72 1.25
N LYS A 67 9.36 9.69 0.49
CA LYS A 67 8.61 10.83 1.03
C LYS A 67 7.32 10.35 1.72
N MET A 68 6.56 9.47 1.07
CA MET A 68 5.28 8.94 1.59
C MET A 68 5.45 8.26 2.94
N TYR A 69 6.50 7.46 3.11
CA TYR A 69 6.80 6.78 4.38
C TYR A 69 7.62 7.63 5.37
N ASN A 70 7.87 8.91 5.08
CA ASN A 70 8.73 9.79 5.87
C ASN A 70 10.14 9.21 6.14
N ILE A 71 10.72 8.55 5.13
CA ILE A 71 12.03 7.89 5.19
C ILE A 71 13.09 8.81 4.54
N HIS A 72 14.21 8.98 5.22
CA HIS A 72 15.39 9.71 4.72
C HIS A 72 15.79 9.34 3.27
N ARG A 73 16.10 10.37 2.46
CA ARG A 73 16.29 10.29 1.01
C ARG A 73 17.74 10.17 0.53
N GLY A 74 18.69 10.00 1.46
CA GLY A 74 20.12 9.86 1.16
C GLY A 74 20.52 8.51 0.57
N TRP A 75 21.64 7.94 1.02
CA TRP A 75 22.22 6.72 0.45
C TRP A 75 21.37 5.47 0.77
N ARG A 76 21.56 4.39 -0.01
CA ARG A 76 20.91 3.07 0.20
C ARG A 76 19.37 3.10 0.23
N ARG A 77 18.77 3.97 -0.59
CA ARG A 77 17.29 4.18 -0.70
C ARG A 77 16.49 2.90 -0.86
N ARG A 78 16.80 2.08 -1.88
CA ARG A 78 16.09 0.81 -2.14
C ARG A 78 16.21 -0.16 -0.98
N VAL A 79 17.39 -0.26 -0.36
CA VAL A 79 17.62 -1.13 0.80
C VAL A 79 16.73 -0.72 1.98
N ARG A 80 16.63 0.60 2.26
CA ARG A 80 15.74 1.12 3.31
C ARG A 80 14.27 0.79 3.03
N LEU A 81 13.81 0.98 1.80
CA LEU A 81 12.44 0.65 1.40
C LEU A 81 12.16 -0.85 1.49
N LYS A 82 13.10 -1.70 1.05
CA LYS A 82 12.97 -3.16 1.16
C LYS A 82 12.88 -3.60 2.62
N LYS A 83 13.74 -3.05 3.50
CA LYS A 83 13.70 -3.30 4.94
C LYS A 83 12.39 -2.84 5.57
N LEU A 84 11.87 -1.67 5.19
CA LEU A 84 10.57 -1.19 5.65
C LEU A 84 9.46 -2.16 5.22
N ALA A 85 9.45 -2.58 3.95
CA ALA A 85 8.45 -3.50 3.42
C ALA A 85 8.45 -4.84 4.18
N GLN A 86 9.64 -5.40 4.45
CA GLN A 86 9.78 -6.60 5.29
C GLN A 86 9.30 -6.35 6.71
N TYR A 87 9.61 -5.20 7.30
CA TYR A 87 9.17 -4.85 8.64
C TYR A 87 7.64 -4.73 8.74
N ILE A 88 6.98 -4.11 7.74
CA ILE A 88 5.51 -4.09 7.64
C ILE A 88 4.97 -5.52 7.63
N GLN A 89 5.50 -6.39 6.77
CA GLN A 89 5.03 -7.76 6.64
C GLN A 89 5.22 -8.57 7.94
N LEU A 90 6.33 -8.35 8.66
CA LEU A 90 6.55 -8.97 9.96
C LEU A 90 5.55 -8.46 11.01
N MET A 91 5.22 -7.17 11.01
CA MET A 91 4.18 -6.64 11.88
C MET A 91 2.80 -7.23 11.54
N ASP A 92 2.46 -7.38 10.26
CA ASP A 92 1.20 -7.98 9.82
C ASP A 92 1.09 -9.43 10.32
N ARG A 93 2.16 -10.22 10.15
CA ARG A 93 2.23 -11.61 10.68
C ARG A 93 2.13 -11.67 12.21
N ALA A 94 2.76 -10.74 12.92
CA ALA A 94 2.67 -10.66 14.36
C ALA A 94 1.23 -10.41 14.82
N ILE A 95 0.54 -9.45 14.18
CA ILE A 95 -0.88 -9.16 14.45
C ILE A 95 -1.75 -10.40 14.20
N GLU A 96 -1.54 -11.12 13.09
CA GLU A 96 -2.26 -12.38 12.83
C GLU A 96 -1.99 -13.44 13.90
N SER A 97 -0.73 -13.61 14.31
CA SER A 97 -0.34 -14.59 15.32
C SER A 97 -0.90 -14.29 16.72
N GLU A 98 -1.16 -13.02 17.03
CA GLU A 98 -1.77 -12.57 18.29
C GLU A 98 -3.31 -12.64 18.26
N GLY A 99 -3.91 -13.24 17.24
CA GLY A 99 -5.36 -13.44 17.11
C GLY A 99 -6.07 -12.37 16.27
N GLY A 100 -5.32 -11.56 15.52
CA GLY A 100 -5.82 -10.65 14.50
C GLY A 100 -6.18 -9.24 15.00
N PRO A 101 -6.60 -8.35 14.07
CA PRO A 101 -6.85 -6.93 14.36
C PRO A 101 -7.83 -6.66 15.50
N ASP A 102 -8.82 -7.53 15.72
CA ASP A 102 -9.82 -7.38 16.78
C ASP A 102 -9.21 -7.44 18.19
N LYS A 103 -8.03 -8.05 18.34
CA LYS A 103 -7.32 -8.20 19.62
C LYS A 103 -6.45 -7.00 19.99
N LEU A 104 -6.18 -6.11 19.04
CA LEU A 104 -5.42 -4.89 19.31
C LEU A 104 -6.22 -3.93 20.16
N ASN A 105 -5.59 -3.33 21.17
CA ASN A 105 -6.21 -2.20 21.89
C ASN A 105 -6.33 -0.97 20.96
N ASP A 106 -7.14 0.01 21.35
CA ASP A 106 -7.44 1.17 20.50
C ASP A 106 -6.20 1.94 20.07
N ARG A 107 -5.20 2.09 20.96
CA ARG A 107 -3.95 2.78 20.62
C ARG A 107 -3.16 2.03 19.56
N GLN A 108 -3.01 0.71 19.72
CA GLN A 108 -2.33 -0.15 18.76
C GLN A 108 -3.04 -0.16 17.41
N LEU A 109 -4.37 -0.29 17.42
CA LEU A 109 -5.18 -0.31 16.21
C LEU A 109 -5.09 1.01 15.44
N LYS A 110 -5.26 2.15 16.11
CA LYS A 110 -5.14 3.48 15.49
C LYS A 110 -3.75 3.70 14.90
N TRP A 111 -2.70 3.30 15.62
CA TRP A 111 -1.33 3.40 15.12
C TRP A 111 -1.10 2.49 13.91
N ALA A 112 -1.57 1.23 13.95
CA ALA A 112 -1.40 0.28 12.86
C ALA A 112 -2.08 0.75 11.58
N CYS A 113 -3.29 1.31 11.67
CA CYS A 113 -4.03 1.89 10.55
C CYS A 113 -3.34 3.15 10.01
N LEU A 114 -2.92 4.08 10.89
CA LEU A 114 -2.22 5.31 10.50
C LEU A 114 -0.91 5.00 9.78
N PHE A 115 -0.12 4.04 10.28
CA PHE A 115 1.11 3.60 9.65
C PHE A 115 0.88 2.99 8.25
N ARG A 116 -0.33 2.47 8.02
CA ARG A 116 -0.79 1.88 6.76
C ARG A 116 -1.59 2.89 5.92
N GLY A 117 -1.54 4.18 6.25
CA GLY A 117 -2.09 5.25 5.42
C GLY A 117 -3.57 5.56 5.64
N LEU A 118 -4.24 4.98 6.65
CA LEU A 118 -5.61 5.33 7.01
C LEU A 118 -5.63 6.24 8.24
N SER A 119 -6.22 7.43 8.11
CA SER A 119 -6.50 8.35 9.21
C SER A 119 -7.48 7.72 10.21
N PRO A 120 -7.08 7.56 11.49
CA PRO A 120 -7.93 6.89 12.48
C PRO A 120 -8.83 7.82 13.29
N PHE A 121 -8.78 9.13 13.05
CA PHE A 121 -9.32 10.14 13.99
C PHE A 121 -10.84 10.26 13.95
N SER A 122 -11.47 9.97 12.82
CA SER A 122 -12.93 9.99 12.62
C SER A 122 -13.54 8.61 12.44
N SER A 123 -12.74 7.54 12.54
CA SER A 123 -13.17 6.17 12.25
C SER A 123 -13.66 5.46 13.51
N SER A 124 -14.72 4.65 13.38
CA SER A 124 -15.10 3.70 14.42
C SER A 124 -14.07 2.58 14.52
N ARG A 125 -14.05 1.87 15.65
CA ARG A 125 -13.16 0.72 15.87
C ARG A 125 -13.40 -0.36 14.81
N GLU A 126 -14.66 -0.61 14.47
CA GLU A 126 -15.08 -1.61 13.48
C GLU A 126 -14.49 -1.28 12.10
N THR A 127 -14.56 -0.02 11.67
CA THR A 127 -13.94 0.44 10.41
C THR A 127 -12.44 0.22 10.40
N LEU A 128 -11.75 0.54 11.49
CA LEU A 128 -10.30 0.36 11.60
C LEU A 128 -9.90 -1.12 11.58
N VAL A 129 -10.67 -1.97 12.26
CA VAL A 129 -10.48 -3.43 12.24
C VAL A 129 -10.65 -3.97 10.83
N LEU A 130 -11.72 -3.58 10.13
CA LEU A 130 -11.99 -4.04 8.76
C LEU A 130 -10.88 -3.59 7.81
N TYR A 131 -10.45 -2.33 7.90
CA TYR A 131 -9.33 -1.84 7.10
C TYR A 131 -8.04 -2.64 7.35
N LEU A 132 -7.71 -2.92 8.60
CA LEU A 132 -6.49 -3.65 8.93
C LEU A 132 -6.59 -5.12 8.50
N LYS A 133 -7.79 -5.73 8.56
CA LYS A 133 -8.06 -7.06 7.98
C LYS A 133 -7.84 -7.06 6.47
N ASP A 134 -8.35 -6.06 5.75
CA ASP A 134 -8.16 -5.92 4.30
C ASP A 134 -6.66 -5.79 3.96
N TRP A 135 -5.94 -4.93 4.69
CA TRP A 135 -4.50 -4.76 4.51
C TRP A 135 -3.75 -6.07 4.73
N ILE A 136 -4.02 -6.75 5.85
CA ILE A 136 -3.36 -8.01 6.21
C ILE A 136 -3.65 -9.07 5.15
N LYS A 137 -4.90 -9.19 4.70
CA LYS A 137 -5.32 -10.10 3.62
C LYS A 137 -4.45 -9.91 2.37
N ILE A 138 -4.18 -8.66 1.96
CA ILE A 138 -3.28 -8.36 0.84
C ILE A 138 -1.83 -8.72 1.18
N SER A 139 -1.32 -8.25 2.33
CA SER A 139 0.09 -8.44 2.74
C SER A 139 0.49 -9.92 2.87
N SER A 140 -0.46 -10.78 3.24
CA SER A 140 -0.26 -12.24 3.37
C SER A 140 -0.02 -12.93 2.03
N LYS A 141 -0.41 -12.31 0.91
CA LYS A 141 -0.22 -12.81 -0.45
C LYS A 141 1.04 -12.28 -1.13
N ILE A 142 1.71 -11.31 -0.50
CA ILE A 142 2.93 -10.71 -1.02
C ILE A 142 4.13 -11.57 -0.62
N ASP A 143 5.01 -11.86 -1.58
CA ASP A 143 6.26 -12.57 -1.38
C ASP A 143 7.49 -11.65 -1.49
N ASN A 144 8.69 -12.23 -1.53
CA ASN A 144 9.93 -11.46 -1.61
C ASN A 144 10.12 -10.73 -2.94
N ASP A 145 9.51 -11.23 -4.03
CA ASP A 145 9.66 -10.69 -5.37
C ASP A 145 8.63 -9.56 -5.59
N SER A 146 7.39 -9.75 -5.14
CA SER A 146 6.34 -8.73 -5.18
C SER A 146 6.37 -7.72 -4.03
N LEU A 147 7.44 -7.73 -3.22
CA LEU A 147 7.54 -6.97 -1.97
C LEU A 147 7.36 -5.45 -2.14
N SER A 148 7.59 -4.89 -3.34
CA SER A 148 7.31 -3.48 -3.60
C SER A 148 5.81 -3.17 -3.51
N CYS A 149 4.92 -4.13 -3.78
CA CYS A 149 3.47 -3.99 -3.68
C CYS A 149 3.02 -3.47 -2.31
N ILE A 150 3.61 -3.99 -1.23
CA ILE A 150 3.22 -3.60 0.15
C ILE A 150 3.43 -2.10 0.40
N LEU A 151 4.46 -1.52 -0.25
CA LEU A 151 4.72 -0.10 -0.14
C LEU A 151 3.67 0.73 -0.88
N HIS A 152 3.12 0.20 -1.96
CA HIS A 152 2.08 0.84 -2.74
C HIS A 152 0.69 0.67 -2.13
N CYS A 153 0.47 -0.31 -1.24
CA CYS A 153 -0.82 -0.55 -0.59
C CYS A 153 -1.39 0.67 0.15
N GLN A 154 -0.56 1.59 0.67
CA GLN A 154 -1.07 2.87 1.22
C GLN A 154 -1.86 3.67 0.18
N VAL A 155 -1.46 3.60 -1.08
CA VAL A 155 -2.20 4.22 -2.19
C VAL A 155 -3.34 3.32 -2.62
N LEU A 156 -3.04 2.05 -2.92
CA LEU A 156 -4.01 1.13 -3.53
C LEU A 156 -5.24 0.91 -2.64
N LEU A 157 -5.06 0.90 -1.32
CA LEU A 157 -6.13 0.62 -0.36
C LEU A 157 -6.66 1.87 0.34
N ALA A 158 -5.84 2.90 0.54
CA ALA A 158 -6.18 4.04 1.42
C ALA A 158 -6.43 5.37 0.68
N LEU A 159 -5.96 5.56 -0.56
CA LEU A 159 -5.96 6.88 -1.24
C LEU A 159 -7.35 7.54 -1.25
N ASN A 160 -8.37 6.77 -1.60
CA ASN A 160 -9.73 7.27 -1.83
C ASN A 160 -10.70 6.93 -0.69
N ARG A 161 -10.18 6.45 0.45
CA ARG A 161 -11.02 6.15 1.61
C ARG A 161 -11.52 7.46 2.26
N PRO A 162 -12.80 7.53 2.65
CA PRO A 162 -13.41 8.77 3.17
C PRO A 162 -12.74 9.27 4.45
N GLU A 163 -12.19 8.38 5.27
CA GLU A 163 -11.46 8.68 6.49
C GLU A 163 -10.26 9.60 6.23
N ASN A 164 -9.65 9.50 5.04
CA ASN A 164 -8.50 10.31 4.63
C ASN A 164 -8.88 11.68 4.07
N ASN A 165 -10.17 11.98 3.86
CA ASN A 165 -10.59 13.27 3.30
C ASN A 165 -10.27 14.44 4.23
N ILE A 166 -10.21 14.21 5.55
CA ILE A 166 -9.79 15.23 6.53
C ILE A 166 -8.35 15.69 6.26
N LEU A 167 -7.48 14.79 5.78
CA LEU A 167 -6.09 15.09 5.44
C LEU A 167 -5.97 15.79 4.07
N LYS A 168 -6.91 15.54 3.15
CA LYS A 168 -6.94 16.17 1.81
C LYS A 168 -7.33 17.64 1.84
N ASN A 169 -8.06 18.08 2.86
CA ASN A 169 -8.49 19.48 3.02
C ASN A 169 -7.41 20.38 3.68
N THR A 170 -6.23 19.84 3.95
CA THR A 170 -5.11 20.53 4.62
C THR A 170 -3.83 20.61 3.77
N GLU A 171 -3.85 20.13 2.52
CA GLU A 171 -2.79 20.33 1.51
C GLU A 171 -3.27 21.28 0.40
#